data_AF-A0A525D0H2-F1
#
_entry.id   AF-A0A525D0H2-F1
#
_cell.length_a   1.000
_cell.length_b   1.000
_cell.length_c   1.000
_cell.angle_alpha   90.00
_cell.angle_beta   90.00
_cell.angle_gamma   90.00
#
_symmetry.space_group_name_H-M   'P 1'
#
loop_
_entity.id
_entity.type
_entity.pdbx_description
1 polymer ?
#
loop_
_entity_poly.entity_id
_entity_poly.type
_entity_poly.pdbx_seq_one_letter_code
_entity_poly.pdbx_strand_id
1 'polypeptide(L)'
;MEYKKVCFMYRSNDYAVDGIRSALGLAVENMYAYGVVMDQEMDKLDEHNLESIEMLRDMEGEIYSTIPANVEKNSFESMTIEELGEKLRDMSIVVPYGLK
;
A
#
# COMPACT_ATOMS: atom_id res chain seq x y z
N MET A 1 -7.56 21.88 8.58
CA MET A 1 -6.53 21.34 7.67
C MET A 1 -7.12 20.06 7.11
N GLU A 2 -7.33 19.96 5.80
CA GLU A 2 -7.93 18.76 5.21
C GLU A 2 -6.86 17.67 5.17
N TYR A 3 -7.11 16.56 5.86
CA TYR A 3 -6.20 15.42 5.86
C TYR A 3 -6.15 14.84 4.45
N LYS A 4 -4.95 14.76 3.88
CA LYS A 4 -4.77 14.20 2.54
C LYS A 4 -4.80 12.68 2.62
N LYS A 5 -5.68 12.08 1.82
CA LYS A 5 -5.71 10.63 1.58
C LYS A 5 -4.88 10.31 0.35
N VAL A 6 -3.89 9.44 0.51
CA VAL A 6 -2.93 9.07 -0.53
C VAL A 6 -3.02 7.57 -0.76
N CYS A 7 -3.14 7.18 -2.02
CA CYS A 7 -3.05 5.77 -2.41
C CYS A 7 -1.90 5.57 -3.39
N PHE A 8 -0.96 4.72 -3.01
CA PHE A 8 0.11 4.25 -3.89
C PHE A 8 -0.30 2.98 -4.61
N MET A 9 -0.08 2.93 -5.91
CA MET A 9 -0.39 1.77 -6.75
C MET A 9 0.92 1.14 -7.23
N TYR A 10 1.23 -0.06 -6.73
CA TYR A 10 2.45 -0.80 -7.02
C TYR A 10 2.19 -1.85 -8.10
N ARG A 11 2.84 -1.70 -9.25
CA ARG A 11 2.79 -2.69 -10.35
C ARG A 11 4.11 -3.41 -10.58
N SER A 12 5.13 -3.10 -9.80
CA SER A 12 6.46 -3.69 -9.91
C SER A 12 6.92 -4.16 -8.53
N ASN A 13 7.27 -5.44 -8.43
CA ASN A 13 7.82 -6.01 -7.20
C ASN A 13 9.12 -5.33 -6.77
N ASP A 14 9.96 -4.93 -7.74
CA ASP A 14 11.24 -4.25 -7.50
C ASP A 14 11.07 -2.96 -6.70
N TYR A 15 9.91 -2.30 -6.82
CA TYR A 15 9.63 -1.00 -6.24
C TYR A 15 8.51 -1.00 -5.20
N ALA A 16 7.80 -2.11 -5.02
CA ALA A 16 6.69 -2.19 -4.07
C ALA A 16 7.14 -1.89 -2.64
N VAL A 17 8.30 -2.41 -2.23
CA VAL A 17 8.85 -2.20 -0.88
C VAL A 17 9.30 -0.75 -0.64
N ASP A 18 9.88 -0.08 -1.65
CA ASP A 18 10.18 1.36 -1.57
C ASP A 18 8.89 2.20 -1.47
N GLY A 19 7.86 1.78 -2.19
CA GLY A 19 6.54 2.37 -2.14
C GLY A 19 5.87 2.25 -0.77
N ILE A 20 5.90 1.05 -0.16
CA ILE A 20 5.37 0.80 1.19
C ILE A 20 6.07 1.70 2.22
N ARG A 21 7.40 1.83 2.15
CA ARG A 21 8.15 2.75 3.01
C ARG A 21 7.78 4.22 2.77
N SER A 22 7.49 4.59 1.52
CA SER A 22 6.99 5.93 1.20
C SER A 22 5.61 6.19 1.79
N ALA A 23 4.72 5.19 1.78
CA ALA A 23 3.40 5.28 2.43
C ALA A 23 3.54 5.49 3.94
N LEU A 24 4.40 4.72 4.62
CA LEU A 24 4.72 4.94 6.04
C LEU A 24 5.26 6.35 6.30
N GLY A 25 6.19 6.85 5.48
CA GLY A 25 6.72 8.20 5.61
C GLY A 25 5.63 9.28 5.54
N LEU A 26 4.64 9.13 4.64
CA LEU A 26 3.50 10.05 4.59
C LEU A 26 2.58 9.90 5.79
N ALA A 27 2.39 8.69 6.31
CA ALA A 27 1.63 8.46 7.53
C ALA A 27 2.25 9.21 8.73
N VAL A 28 3.58 9.17 8.88
CA VAL A 28 4.33 9.94 9.90
C VAL A 28 4.04 11.44 9.82
N GLU A 29 3.82 11.96 8.62
CA GLU A 29 3.46 13.37 8.36
C GLU A 29 1.94 13.65 8.50
N ASN A 30 1.20 12.82 9.24
CA ASN A 30 -0.25 12.91 9.47
C ASN A 30 -1.09 12.87 8.18
N MET A 31 -0.68 12.07 7.19
CA MET A 31 -1.49 11.77 6.01
C MET A 31 -2.08 10.36 6.10
N TYR A 32 -3.27 10.17 5.57
CA TYR A 32 -3.85 8.84 5.43
C TYR A 32 -3.23 8.14 4.23
N ALA A 33 -2.31 7.21 4.46
CA ALA A 33 -1.54 6.58 3.39
C ALA A 33 -1.92 5.11 3.22
N TYR A 34 -2.24 4.74 1.99
CA TYR A 34 -2.59 3.38 1.60
C TYR A 34 -1.69 2.93 0.43
N GLY A 35 -1.41 1.64 0.36
CA GLY A 35 -0.74 1.03 -0.78
C GLY A 35 -1.57 -0.11 -1.37
N VAL A 36 -1.44 -0.37 -2.66
CA VAL A 36 -2.04 -1.55 -3.29
C VAL A 36 -1.02 -2.21 -4.22
N VAL A 37 -0.75 -3.48 -3.98
CA VAL A 37 0.03 -4.34 -4.87
C VAL A 37 -0.92 -4.96 -5.88
N MET A 38 -0.72 -4.63 -7.15
CA MET A 38 -1.63 -4.98 -8.23
C MET A 38 -1.00 -6.00 -9.17
N ASP A 39 -1.76 -7.05 -9.48
CA ASP A 39 -1.53 -7.99 -10.58
C ASP A 39 -0.17 -8.70 -10.54
N GLN A 40 0.49 -8.70 -9.38
CA GLN A 40 1.81 -9.27 -9.15
C GLN A 40 1.85 -9.96 -7.79
N GLU A 41 2.46 -11.14 -7.78
CA GLU A 41 2.78 -11.86 -6.55
C GLU A 41 4.14 -11.40 -6.05
N MET A 42 4.22 -10.98 -4.79
CA MET A 42 5.45 -10.62 -4.10
C MET A 42 6.04 -11.85 -3.40
N ASP A 43 7.36 -11.79 -3.21
CA ASP A 43 8.03 -12.68 -2.27
C ASP A 43 7.65 -12.33 -0.83
N LYS A 44 7.94 -13.25 0.08
CA LYS A 44 7.76 -13.01 1.50
C LYS A 44 8.72 -11.89 1.95
N LEU A 45 8.17 -10.86 2.57
CA LEU A 45 8.93 -9.76 3.14
C LEU A 45 9.73 -10.21 4.37
N ASP A 46 10.86 -9.56 4.60
CA ASP A 46 11.62 -9.72 5.84
C ASP A 46 10.92 -9.04 7.03
N GLU A 47 11.40 -9.34 8.24
CA GLU A 47 10.81 -8.82 9.48
C GLU A 47 10.76 -7.28 9.53
N HIS A 48 11.79 -6.62 9.00
CA HIS A 48 11.88 -5.16 8.99
C HIS A 48 10.78 -4.51 8.13
N ASN A 49 10.53 -5.08 6.96
CA ASN A 49 9.48 -4.57 6.07
C ASN A 49 8.07 -4.90 6.61
N LEU A 50 7.90 -6.04 7.29
CA LEU A 50 6.66 -6.38 7.97
C LEU A 50 6.37 -5.43 9.14
N GLU A 51 7.36 -5.12 9.97
CA GLU A 51 7.25 -4.14 11.06
C GLU A 51 6.85 -2.76 10.52
N SER A 52 7.39 -2.34 9.36
CA SER A 52 7.01 -1.08 8.70
C SER A 52 5.53 -1.04 8.33
N ILE A 53 4.93 -2.18 7.98
CA ILE A 53 3.50 -2.29 7.65
C ILE A 53 2.65 -2.25 8.92
N GLU A 54 3.09 -2.90 9.99
CA GLU A 54 2.42 -2.82 11.30
C GLU A 54 2.40 -1.38 11.81
N MET A 55 3.53 -0.66 11.73
CA MET A 55 3.60 0.76 12.04
C MET A 55 2.65 1.59 11.17
N LEU A 56 2.55 1.29 9.87
CA LEU A 56 1.62 1.98 8.98
C LEU A 56 0.16 1.78 9.43
N ARG A 57 -0.20 0.59 9.91
CA ARG A 57 -1.55 0.29 10.43
C ARG A 57 -1.87 1.04 11.71
N ASP A 58 -0.90 1.15 12.62
CA ASP A 58 -1.04 1.97 13.83
C ASP A 58 -1.31 3.45 13.49
N MET A 59 -0.92 3.89 12.30
CA MET A 59 -1.16 5.23 11.75
C MET A 59 -2.39 5.32 10.84
N GLU A 60 -3.34 4.38 10.95
CA GLU A 60 -4.59 4.33 10.17
C GLU A 60 -4.40 4.14 8.64
N GLY A 61 -3.22 3.62 8.24
CA GLY A 61 -2.90 3.20 6.88
C GLY A 61 -3.08 1.69 6.65
N GLU A 62 -2.90 1.23 5.40
CA GLU A 62 -2.96 -0.20 5.06
C GLU A 62 -2.29 -0.52 3.72
N ILE A 63 -1.80 -1.75 3.56
CA ILE A 63 -1.33 -2.32 2.28
C ILE A 63 -2.32 -3.40 1.81
N TYR A 64 -2.87 -3.18 0.63
CA TYR A 64 -3.80 -4.08 -0.04
C TYR A 64 -3.13 -4.90 -1.14
N SER A 65 -3.78 -5.99 -1.56
CA SER A 65 -3.36 -6.80 -2.70
C SER A 65 -4.55 -7.29 -3.52
N THR A 66 -4.40 -7.27 -4.84
CA THR A 66 -5.32 -7.93 -5.77
C THR A 66 -5.01 -9.42 -5.98
N ILE A 67 -3.88 -9.88 -5.43
CA ILE A 67 -3.41 -11.27 -5.50
C ILE A 67 -3.49 -11.92 -4.10
N PRO A 68 -4.23 -13.03 -3.93
CA PRO A 68 -4.39 -13.72 -2.65
C PRO A 68 -3.08 -14.21 -2.01
N ALA A 69 -2.10 -14.62 -2.81
CA ALA A 69 -0.82 -15.11 -2.29
C ALA A 69 -0.08 -14.06 -1.44
N ASN A 70 -0.25 -12.76 -1.73
CA ASN A 70 0.38 -11.70 -0.93
C ASN A 70 -0.29 -11.52 0.43
N VAL A 71 -1.60 -11.80 0.53
CA VAL A 71 -2.34 -11.82 1.81
C VAL A 71 -1.76 -12.90 2.71
N GLU A 72 -1.53 -14.09 2.16
CA GLU A 72 -0.99 -15.22 2.92
C GLU A 72 0.49 -15.04 3.31
N LYS A 73 1.31 -14.50 2.40
CA LYS A 73 2.77 -14.37 2.63
C LYS A 73 3.14 -13.19 3.51
N ASN A 74 2.46 -12.06 3.31
CA ASN A 74 2.87 -10.75 3.83
C ASN A 74 1.81 -10.09 4.70
N SER A 75 0.72 -10.81 4.99
CA SER A 75 -0.40 -10.31 5.79
C SER A 75 -1.01 -9.03 5.23
N PHE A 76 -0.99 -8.82 3.91
CA PHE A 76 -1.70 -7.69 3.29
C PHE A 76 -3.21 -7.91 3.35
N GLU A 77 -3.99 -6.83 3.17
CA GLU A 77 -5.44 -6.93 3.07
C GLU A 77 -5.88 -7.27 1.63
N SER A 78 -6.89 -8.13 1.49
CA SER A 78 -7.43 -8.46 0.17
C SER A 78 -8.21 -7.27 -0.39
N MET A 79 -8.07 -6.99 -1.69
CA MET A 79 -8.85 -5.97 -2.38
C MET A 79 -9.04 -6.34 -3.85
N THR A 80 -10.28 -6.28 -4.32
CA THR A 80 -10.59 -6.44 -5.75
C THR A 80 -10.28 -5.16 -6.53
N ILE A 81 -10.18 -5.27 -7.86
CA ILE A 81 -9.97 -4.10 -8.73
C ILE A 81 -11.16 -3.13 -8.63
N GLU A 82 -12.37 -3.65 -8.48
CA GLU A 82 -13.60 -2.88 -8.32
C GLU A 82 -13.59 -2.09 -7.01
N GLU A 83 -13.26 -2.73 -5.88
CA GLU A 83 -13.12 -2.06 -4.58
C GLU A 83 -12.01 -1.01 -4.59
N LEU A 84 -10.89 -1.30 -5.26
CA LEU A 84 -9.83 -0.32 -5.47
C LEU A 84 -10.36 0.89 -6.26
N GLY A 85 -11.10 0.65 -7.34
CA GLY A 85 -11.71 1.69 -8.15
C GLY A 85 -12.61 2.62 -7.33
N GLU A 86 -13.42 2.06 -6.44
CA GLU A 86 -14.24 2.84 -5.51
C GLU A 86 -13.39 3.60 -4.48
N LYS A 87 -12.42 2.94 -3.84
CA LYS A 87 -11.52 3.58 -2.86
C LYS A 87 -10.75 4.76 -3.45
N LEU A 88 -10.31 4.66 -4.71
CA LEU A 88 -9.56 5.73 -5.39
C LEU A 88 -10.38 7.02 -5.55
N ARG A 89 -11.73 6.95 -5.59
CA ARG A 89 -12.59 8.14 -5.66
C ARG A 89 -12.50 9.01 -4.40
N ASP A 90 -12.17 8.40 -3.26
CA ASP A 90 -12.02 9.08 -1.97
C ASP A 90 -10.60 9.61 -1.74
N MET A 91 -9.65 9.32 -2.65
CA MET A 91 -8.26 9.72 -2.48
C MET A 91 -8.02 11.14 -2.99
N SER A 92 -7.27 11.92 -2.22
CA SER A 92 -6.80 13.24 -2.64
C SER A 92 -5.64 13.14 -3.63
N ILE A 93 -4.82 12.10 -3.50
CA ILE A 93 -3.63 11.86 -4.32
C ILE A 93 -3.56 10.37 -4.66
N VAL A 94 -3.34 10.07 -5.93
CA VAL A 94 -3.05 8.71 -6.42
C VAL A 94 -1.65 8.71 -6.99
N VAL A 95 -0.80 7.83 -6.48
CA VAL A 95 0.62 7.73 -6.85
C VAL A 95 0.84 6.41 -7.60
N PRO A 96 0.86 6.40 -8.94
CA PRO A 96 1.39 5.25 -9.68
C PRO A 96 2.89 5.14 -9.38
N TYR A 97 3.33 4.01 -8.82
CA TYR A 97 4.68 3.86 -8.31
C TYR A 97 5.44 2.75 -9.04
N GLY A 98 6.70 3.03 -9.39
CA GLY A 98 7.58 2.03 -9.99
C GLY A 98 7.22 1.64 -11.43
N LEU A 99 6.52 2.51 -12.18
CA LEU A 99 6.31 2.30 -13.61
C LEU A 99 7.63 2.55 -14.36
N LYS A 100 8.14 1.51 -15.02
CA LYS A 100 9.21 1.61 -16.03
C LYS A 100 8.63 1.46 -17.42
#